data_AF-A0A556QXE3-F1
#
_entry.id   AF-A0A556QXE3-F1
#
_cell.length_a   1.000
_cell.length_b   1.000
_cell.length_c   1.000
_cell.angle_alpha   90.00
_cell.angle_beta   90.00
_cell.angle_gamma   90.00
#
_symmetry.space_group_name_H-M   'P 1'
#
loop_
_entity.id
_entity.type
_entity.pdbx_description
1 polymer ?
#
loop_
_entity_poly.entity_id
_entity_poly.type
_entity_poly.pdbx_seq_one_letter_code
_entity_poly.pdbx_strand_id
1 'polypeptide(L)'
;MVFCHLPLETWSWGFFAHKQINRHAITTLPPGMFAFYKAHLTFLTEQSVNPDKRRYVVKDEASKHFIDLEIYCSSPPQKLLFHQAVAKVRKW
;
A
#
# COMPACT_ATOMS: atom_id res chain seq x y z
N MET A 1 8.04 28.48 -25.18
CA MET A 1 8.51 27.84 -23.94
C MET A 1 7.83 26.50 -23.83
N VAL A 2 8.57 25.40 -23.96
CA VAL A 2 8.05 24.03 -23.81
C VAL A 2 8.22 23.66 -22.34
N PHE A 3 7.11 23.52 -21.61
CA PHE A 3 7.14 22.97 -20.25
C PHE A 3 7.37 21.46 -20.36
N CYS A 4 8.61 21.04 -20.09
CA CYS A 4 8.94 19.64 -19.91
C CYS A 4 8.42 19.22 -18.53
N HIS A 5 7.28 18.52 -18.50
CA HIS A 5 6.77 17.89 -17.28
C HIS A 5 7.70 16.72 -16.91
N LEU A 6 8.73 17.00 -16.10
CA LEU A 6 9.52 15.94 -15.48
C LEU A 6 8.56 15.08 -14.64
N PRO A 7 8.52 13.75 -14.84
CA PRO A 7 7.72 12.89 -13.98
C PRO A 7 8.21 13.06 -12.55
N LEU A 8 7.32 13.48 -11.65
CA LEU A 8 7.59 13.42 -10.22
C LEU A 8 7.87 11.95 -9.88
N GLU A 9 9.08 11.67 -9.41
CA GLU A 9 9.47 10.37 -8.88
C GLU A 9 8.46 9.99 -7.78
N THR A 10 7.49 9.14 -8.11
CA THR A 10 6.60 8.59 -7.08
C THR A 10 7.45 7.69 -6.21
N TRP A 11 7.63 8.04 -4.93
CA TRP A 11 8.28 7.20 -3.93
C TRP A 11 7.42 5.98 -3.60
N SER A 12 7.23 5.10 -4.58
CA SER A 12 6.57 3.82 -4.37
C SER A 12 7.46 2.93 -3.51
N TRP A 13 6.85 2.29 -2.52
CA TRP A 13 7.53 1.35 -1.65
C TRP A 13 7.83 0.07 -2.46
N GLY A 14 9.10 -0.23 -2.68
CA GLY A 14 9.53 -1.53 -3.21
C GLY A 14 9.57 -2.59 -2.11
N PHE A 15 9.91 -3.83 -2.46
CA PHE A 15 10.02 -4.94 -1.50
C PHE A 15 10.93 -4.62 -0.30
N PHE A 16 12.03 -3.92 -0.54
CA PHE A 16 12.93 -3.47 0.53
C PHE A 16 12.20 -2.59 1.55
N ALA A 17 11.45 -1.61 1.07
CA ALA A 17 10.82 -0.60 1.89
C ALA A 17 9.65 -1.21 2.71
N HIS A 18 8.88 -2.14 2.13
CA HIS A 18 7.90 -2.95 2.86
C HIS A 18 8.53 -3.73 4.02
N LYS A 19 9.69 -4.34 3.81
CA LYS A 19 10.41 -5.08 4.86
C LYS A 19 10.89 -4.15 5.97
N GLN A 20 11.44 -2.99 5.62
CA GLN A 20 11.94 -2.02 6.61
C GLN A 20 10.80 -1.47 7.47
N ILE A 21 9.68 -1.05 6.86
CA ILE A 21 8.52 -0.58 7.63
C ILE A 21 8.06 -1.65 8.62
N ASN A 22 7.93 -2.91 8.18
CA ASN A 22 7.45 -3.98 9.04
C ASN A 22 8.39 -4.22 10.23
N ARG A 23 9.70 -4.26 9.98
CA ARG A 23 10.71 -4.40 11.03
C ARG A 23 10.65 -3.24 12.02
N HIS A 24 10.56 -2.00 11.53
CA HIS A 24 10.46 -0.81 12.37
C HIS A 24 9.17 -0.81 13.21
N ALA A 25 8.04 -1.14 12.61
CA ALA A 25 6.76 -1.22 13.29
C ALA A 25 6.80 -2.20 14.47
N ILE A 26 7.45 -3.36 14.30
CA ILE A 26 7.60 -4.32 15.40
C ILE A 26 8.48 -3.75 16.52
N THR A 27 9.56 -3.04 16.19
CA THR A 27 10.46 -2.43 17.20
C THR A 27 9.85 -1.26 17.97
N THR A 28 8.76 -0.68 17.48
CA THR A 28 8.07 0.43 18.13
C THR A 28 6.80 0.01 18.88
N LEU A 29 6.51 -1.29 18.95
CA LEU A 29 5.35 -1.82 19.69
C LEU A 29 5.48 -1.62 21.20
N PRO A 30 4.35 -1.47 21.92
CA PRO A 30 4.35 -1.42 23.37
C PRO A 30 4.84 -2.76 23.97
N PRO A 31 5.38 -2.76 25.20
CA PRO A 31 5.97 -3.95 25.83
C PRO A 31 5.06 -5.18 25.86
N GLY A 32 3.74 -4.98 26.05
CA GLY A 32 2.76 -6.07 26.09
C GLY A 32 2.56 -6.82 24.78
N MET A 33 2.95 -6.22 23.64
CA MET A 33 2.87 -6.85 22.31
C MET A 33 4.25 -7.23 21.78
N PHE A 34 5.27 -6.46 22.14
CA PHE A 34 6.62 -6.58 21.57
C PHE A 34 7.19 -7.99 21.66
N ALA A 35 7.04 -8.68 22.78
CA ALA A 35 7.60 -10.02 22.98
C ALA A 35 7.11 -11.03 21.92
N PHE A 36 5.81 -11.04 21.64
CA PHE A 36 5.22 -11.94 20.64
C PHE A 36 5.70 -11.62 19.22
N TYR A 37 5.67 -10.34 18.83
CA TYR A 37 6.03 -9.95 17.46
C TYR A 37 7.53 -10.03 17.20
N LYS A 38 8.37 -9.74 18.20
CA LYS A 38 9.83 -9.89 18.12
C LYS A 38 10.20 -11.35 17.85
N ALA A 39 9.55 -12.31 18.50
CA ALA A 39 9.80 -13.73 18.28
C ALA A 39 9.54 -14.17 16.82
N HIS A 40 8.68 -13.44 16.09
CA HIS A 40 8.31 -13.71 14.70
C HIS A 40 8.85 -12.65 13.71
N LEU A 41 9.81 -11.83 14.14
CA LEU A 41 10.28 -10.65 13.38
C LEU A 41 10.72 -11.01 11.96
N THR A 42 11.56 -12.04 11.81
CA THR A 42 12.08 -12.47 10.51
C THR A 42 10.95 -12.90 9.58
N PHE A 43 10.05 -13.76 10.06
CA PHE A 43 8.92 -14.25 9.29
C PHE A 43 8.02 -13.09 8.82
N LEU A 44 7.58 -12.23 9.74
CA LEU A 44 6.69 -11.12 9.41
C LEU A 44 7.35 -10.12 8.43
N THR A 45 8.64 -9.86 8.62
CA THR A 45 9.42 -9.03 7.71
C THR A 45 9.47 -9.67 6.32
N GLU A 46 9.80 -10.94 6.20
CA GLU A 46 9.91 -11.61 4.90
C GLU A 46 8.58 -11.75 4.17
N GLN A 47 7.48 -11.97 4.90
CA GLN A 47 6.15 -12.11 4.34
C GLN A 47 5.48 -10.75 4.03
N SER A 48 6.06 -9.62 4.43
CA SER A 48 5.48 -8.28 4.23
C SER A 48 5.27 -7.89 2.76
N VAL A 49 5.98 -8.56 1.85
CA VAL A 49 5.94 -8.32 0.39
C VAL A 49 4.97 -9.24 -0.36
N ASN A 50 4.34 -10.19 0.34
CA ASN A 50 3.42 -11.13 -0.28
C ASN A 50 2.21 -10.46 -0.96
N PRO A 51 1.65 -9.34 -0.46
CA PRO A 51 0.61 -8.59 -1.19
C PRO A 51 1.04 -8.18 -2.59
N ASP A 52 2.23 -7.58 -2.71
CA ASP A 52 2.76 -7.19 -4.02
C ASP A 52 3.10 -8.40 -4.89
N LYS A 53 3.65 -9.48 -4.30
CA LYS A 53 3.99 -10.70 -5.06
C LYS A 53 2.78 -11.34 -5.72
N ARG A 54 1.62 -11.31 -5.06
CA ARG A 54 0.39 -11.92 -5.58
C ARG A 54 -0.45 -10.97 -6.44
N ARG A 55 0.02 -9.74 -6.67
CA ARG A 55 -0.61 -8.71 -7.53
C ARG A 55 -1.06 -9.23 -8.89
N TYR A 56 -0.25 -10.10 -9.51
CA TYR A 56 -0.49 -10.62 -10.87
C TYR A 56 -1.20 -11.97 -10.90
N VAL A 57 -1.32 -12.65 -9.76
CA VAL A 57 -1.86 -14.01 -9.66
C VAL A 57 -3.26 -14.02 -9.05
N VAL A 58 -3.52 -13.13 -8.09
CA VAL A 58 -4.81 -12.99 -7.44
C VAL A 58 -5.61 -11.91 -8.14
N LYS A 59 -6.78 -12.29 -8.67
CA LYS A 59 -7.70 -11.36 -9.30
C LYS A 59 -8.05 -10.22 -8.33
N ASP A 60 -8.08 -8.99 -8.85
CA ASP A 60 -8.40 -7.75 -8.14
C ASP A 60 -7.39 -7.32 -7.05
N GLU A 61 -6.31 -8.05 -6.81
CA GLU A 61 -5.30 -7.70 -5.80
C GLU A 61 -4.58 -6.39 -6.10
N ALA A 62 -4.28 -6.14 -7.38
CA ALA A 62 -3.60 -4.92 -7.81
C ALA A 62 -4.29 -3.64 -7.33
N SER A 63 -5.62 -3.60 -7.40
CA SER A 63 -6.42 -2.43 -7.02
C SER A 63 -6.38 -2.11 -5.51
N LYS A 64 -5.95 -3.04 -4.67
CA LYS A 64 -5.88 -2.87 -3.21
C LYS A 64 -4.66 -2.06 -2.75
N HIS A 65 -3.70 -1.82 -3.65
CA HIS A 65 -2.40 -1.20 -3.32
C HIS A 65 -2.38 0.32 -3.49
N PHE A 66 -3.47 0.93 -3.95
CA PHE A 66 -3.56 2.37 -4.15
C PHE A 66 -5.00 2.85 -3.93
N ILE A 67 -5.16 4.15 -3.68
CA ILE A 67 -6.46 4.81 -3.58
C ILE A 67 -6.43 6.09 -4.42
N ASP A 68 -7.40 6.21 -5.31
CA ASP A 68 -7.61 7.43 -6.08
C ASP A 68 -8.47 8.40 -5.25
N LEU A 69 -7.84 9.43 -4.71
CA LEU A 69 -8.48 10.42 -3.84
C LEU A 69 -9.32 11.45 -4.60
N GLU A 70 -9.08 11.66 -5.91
CA GLU A 70 -9.84 12.62 -6.70
C GLU A 70 -11.31 12.21 -6.83
N ILE A 71 -11.56 10.90 -6.90
CA ILE A 71 -12.90 10.32 -6.91
C ILE A 71 -13.69 10.72 -5.64
N TYR A 72 -13.03 10.74 -4.49
CA TYR A 72 -13.66 11.05 -3.20
C TYR A 72 -13.77 12.55 -2.91
N CYS A 73 -12.91 13.37 -3.52
CA CYS A 73 -12.90 14.82 -3.37
C CYS A 73 -13.78 15.56 -4.39
N SER A 74 -14.45 14.85 -5.30
CA SER A 74 -15.48 15.46 -6.16
C SER A 74 -16.58 16.09 -5.30
N SER A 75 -17.02 17.31 -5.63
CA SER A 75 -18.12 17.99 -4.93
C SER A 75 -19.44 17.67 -5.62
N PRO A 76 -20.45 17.12 -4.92
CA PRO A 76 -20.46 16.73 -3.51
C PRO A 76 -19.69 15.41 -3.25
N PRO A 77 -19.03 15.26 -2.08
CA PRO A 77 -18.21 14.09 -1.76
C PRO A 77 -19.05 12.82 -1.84
N GLN A 78 -18.75 11.99 -2.83
CA GLN A 78 -19.51 10.77 -3.05
C GLN A 78 -19.02 9.68 -2.10
N LYS A 79 -19.86 9.30 -1.13
CA LYS A 79 -19.58 8.18 -0.24
C LYS A 79 -19.70 6.87 -1.03
N LEU A 80 -18.57 6.39 -1.55
CA LEU A 80 -18.48 5.12 -2.28
C LEU A 80 -18.03 4.02 -1.34
N LEU A 81 -18.65 2.84 -1.46
CA LEU A 81 -18.13 1.61 -0.88
C LEU A 81 -16.85 1.19 -1.63
N PHE A 82 -15.95 0.47 -0.96
CA PHE A 82 -14.67 0.04 -1.55
C PHE A 82 -14.83 -0.62 -2.93
N HIS A 83 -15.81 -1.52 -3.09
CA HIS A 83 -16.08 -2.18 -4.37
C HIS A 83 -16.51 -1.22 -5.50
N GLN A 84 -17.15 -0.09 -5.14
CA GLN A 84 -17.65 0.91 -6.09
C GLN A 84 -16.51 1.83 -6.50
N ALA A 85 -15.62 2.15 -5.55
CA ALA A 85 -14.41 2.90 -5.83
C ALA A 85 -13.45 2.12 -6.72
N VAL A 86 -13.22 0.82 -6.44
CA VAL A 86 -12.39 -0.06 -7.28
C VAL A 86 -12.92 -0.15 -8.71
N ALA A 87 -14.24 -0.18 -8.90
CA ALA A 87 -14.84 -0.17 -10.24
C ALA A 87 -14.62 1.14 -11.02
N LYS A 88 -14.43 2.26 -10.31
CA LYS A 88 -14.20 3.60 -10.88
C LYS A 88 -12.74 3.97 -11.09
N VAL A 89 -11.81 3.26 -10.43
CA VAL A 89 -10.38 3.43 -10.67
C VAL A 89 -10.13 3.35 -12.18
N ARG A 90 -9.48 4.37 -12.75
CA ARG A 90 -9.03 4.34 -14.15
C ARG A 90 -8.20 3.07 -14.34
N LYS A 91 -8.72 2.14 -15.14
CA LYS A 91 -7.92 1.05 -15.68
C LYS A 91 -6.92 1.71 -16.62
N TRP A 92 -5.70 1.88 -16.13
CA TRP A 92 -4.54 2.19 -16.96
C TRP A 92 -4.07 0.92 -17.65
#